data_AF-A0A1W2F2Y9-F1
#
_entry.id   AF-A0A1W2F2Y9-F1
#
_cell.length_a   1.000
_cell.length_b   1.000
_cell.length_c   1.000
_cell.angle_alpha   90.00
_cell.angle_beta   90.00
_cell.angle_gamma   90.00
#
_symmetry.space_group_name_H-M   'P 1'
#
loop_
_entity.id
_entity.type
_entity.pdbx_description
1 polymer ?
#
loop_
_entity_poly.entity_id
_entity_poly.type
_entity_poly.pdbx_seq_one_letter_code
_entity_poly.pdbx_strand_id
1 'polypeptide(L)' 'MEISSPRHEPDHPDYGLECQEAIDLPVRDLVDKAIQAGWPPRVIYKALEEVARNQALSYEEDPDPEDDPA' A
#
# COMPACT_ATOMS: atom_id res chain seq x y z
N MET A 1 10.67 -0.42 9.70
CA MET A 1 10.81 0.58 8.63
C MET A 1 9.61 1.49 8.71
N GLU A 2 9.80 2.80 8.57
CA GLU A 2 8.73 3.80 8.66
C GLU A 2 8.31 4.22 7.25
N ILE A 3 7.00 4.39 7.03
CA ILE A 3 6.47 4.99 5.80
C ILE A 3 6.57 6.50 5.98
N SER A 4 7.40 7.15 5.16
CA SER A 4 7.55 8.60 5.16
C SER A 4 6.40 9.28 4.41
N SER A 5 5.95 10.42 4.91
CA SER A 5 5.01 11.27 4.19
C SER A 5 5.61 11.77 2.87
N PRO A 6 4.80 11.87 1.78
CA PRO A 6 5.21 12.56 0.55
C PRO A 6 5.70 13.98 0.85
N ARG A 7 6.62 14.48 0.04
CA ARG A 7 7.13 15.86 0.19
C ARG A 7 6.22 16.86 -0.48
N HIS A 8 5.51 16.44 -1.53
CA HIS A 8 4.60 17.30 -2.27
C HIS A 8 3.17 17.20 -1.73
N GLU A 9 2.34 18.17 -2.11
CA GLU A 9 0.90 18.16 -1.85
C GLU A 9 0.18 17.17 -2.79
N PRO A 10 -1.03 16.69 -2.43
CA PRO A 10 -1.78 15.70 -3.23
C PRO A 10 -1.99 16.07 -4.70
N ASP A 11 -2.09 17.36 -5.01
CA ASP A 11 -2.31 17.86 -6.37
C ASP A 11 -1.02 17.90 -7.24
N HIS A 12 0.14 17.59 -6.66
CA HIS A 12 1.41 17.59 -7.38
C HIS A 12 1.55 16.32 -8.24
N PRO A 13 2.05 16.42 -9.49
CA PRO A 13 2.19 15.25 -10.37
C PRO A 13 3.09 14.15 -9.79
N ASP A 14 4.05 14.51 -8.94
CA ASP A 14 4.97 13.55 -8.32
C ASP A 14 4.43 12.94 -7.00
N TYR A 15 3.29 13.40 -6.47
CA TYR A 15 2.75 12.90 -5.21
C TYR A 15 2.53 11.38 -5.22
N GLY A 16 1.93 10.89 -6.31
CA GLY A 16 1.71 9.45 -6.50
C GLY A 16 3.00 8.64 -6.62
N LEU A 17 4.07 9.23 -7.17
CA LEU A 17 5.38 8.59 -7.25
C LEU A 17 6.03 8.52 -5.86
N GLU A 18 5.97 9.61 -5.09
CA GLU A 18 6.52 9.65 -3.74
C GLU A 18 5.83 8.67 -2.79
N CYS A 19 4.50 8.52 -2.91
CA CYS A 19 3.77 7.48 -2.20
C CYS A 19 4.29 6.08 -2.54
N GLN A 20 4.54 5.79 -3.83
CA GLN A 20 5.09 4.50 -4.27
C GLN A 20 6.49 4.26 -3.70
N GLU A 21 7.36 5.27 -3.74
CA GLU A 21 8.71 5.17 -3.18
C GLU A 21 8.69 4.94 -1.66
N ALA A 22 7.77 5.58 -0.95
CA ALA A 22 7.63 5.44 0.50
C ALA A 22 7.19 4.03 0.92
N ILE A 23 6.37 3.35 0.10
CA ILE A 23 5.86 2.00 0.41
C ILE A 23 6.70 0.86 -0.19
N ASP A 24 7.57 1.13 -1.17
CA ASP A 24 8.37 0.11 -1.86
C ASP A 24 9.23 -0.71 -0.89
N LEU A 25 9.98 -0.05 0.01
CA LEU A 25 10.81 -0.75 0.99
C LEU A 25 9.98 -1.61 1.98
N PRO A 26 8.92 -1.09 2.62
CA PRO A 26 8.00 -1.91 3.41
C PRO A 26 7.42 -3.12 2.67
N VAL A 27 7.02 -2.96 1.40
CA VAL A 27 6.48 -4.06 0.59
C VAL A 27 7.54 -5.13 0.34
N ARG A 28 8.79 -4.73 0.06
CA ARG A 28 9.90 -5.69 -0.10
C ARG A 28 10.15 -6.52 1.16
N ASP A 29 10.12 -5.90 2.33
CA ASP A 29 10.28 -6.61 3.61
C ASP A 29 9.13 -7.60 3.87
N LEU A 30 7.90 -7.23 3.50
CA LEU A 30 6.75 -8.14 3.56
C LEU A 30 6.93 -9.34 2.61
N VAL A 31 7.41 -9.10 1.38
CA VAL A 31 7.71 -10.15 0.41
C VAL A 31 8.81 -11.07 0.94
N ASP A 32 9.89 -10.53 1.50
CA ASP A 32 10.99 -11.31 2.06
C ASP A 32 10.51 -12.22 3.21
N LYS A 33 9.64 -11.73 4.09
CA LYS A 33 9.02 -12.54 5.15
C LYS A 33 8.18 -13.67 4.59
N ALA A 34 7.39 -13.42 3.55
CA ALA A 34 6.59 -14.45 2.90
C ALA A 34 7.46 -15.50 2.17
N ILE A 35 8.58 -15.09 1.57
CA ILE A 35 9.57 -16.01 1.01
C ILE A 35 10.18 -16.88 2.11
N GLN A 36 10.55 -16.30 3.26
CA GLN A 36 11.06 -17.06 4.41
C GLN A 36 10.04 -18.05 4.98
N ALA A 37 8.75 -17.74 4.86
CA ALA A 37 7.65 -18.66 5.18
C ALA A 37 7.44 -19.76 4.11
N GLY A 38 8.23 -19.78 3.05
CA GLY A 38 8.23 -20.81 2.00
C GLY A 38 7.27 -20.53 0.83
N TRP A 39 6.75 -19.31 0.71
CA TRP A 39 5.81 -18.98 -0.36
C TRP A 39 6.56 -18.68 -1.67
N PRO A 40 6.05 -19.13 -2.83
CA PRO A 40 6.66 -18.79 -4.10
C PRO A 40 6.39 -17.31 -4.46
N PRO A 41 7.37 -16.56 -4.99
CA PRO A 41 7.24 -15.11 -5.27
C PRO A 41 6.00 -14.72 -6.08
N ARG A 42 5.64 -15.50 -7.11
CA ARG A 42 4.45 -15.25 -7.94
C ARG A 42 3.14 -15.26 -7.16
N VAL A 43 3.04 -16.12 -6.13
CA VAL A 43 1.85 -16.21 -5.28
C VAL A 43 1.80 -15.04 -4.31
N ILE A 44 2.95 -14.61 -3.80
CA ILE A 44 3.06 -13.48 -2.86
C ILE A 44 2.53 -12.20 -3.52
N TYR A 45 3.04 -11.82 -4.70
CA TYR A 45 2.60 -10.60 -5.38
C TYR A 45 1.12 -10.63 -5.76
N LYS A 46 0.61 -11.79 -6.21
CA LYS A 46 -0.81 -11.94 -6.50
C LYS A 46 -1.67 -11.79 -5.24
N ALA A 47 -1.23 -12.35 -4.12
CA ALA A 47 -1.94 -12.21 -2.84
C ALA A 47 -1.92 -10.74 -2.36
N LEU A 48 -0.80 -10.03 -2.52
CA LEU A 48 -0.70 -8.61 -2.17
C LEU A 48 -1.68 -7.75 -2.97
N GLU A 49 -1.76 -7.95 -4.29
CA GLU A 49 -2.71 -7.24 -5.16
C GLU A 49 -4.16 -7.48 -4.72
N GLU A 50 -4.53 -8.74 -4.48
CA GLU A 50 -5.88 -9.12 -4.06
C GLU A 50 -6.24 -8.54 -2.69
N VAL A 51 -5.31 -8.57 -1.73
CA VAL A 51 -5.52 -8.01 -0.39
C VAL A 51 -5.68 -6.49 -0.45
N ALA A 52 -4.80 -5.79 -1.16
CA ALA A 52 -4.87 -4.33 -1.30
C ALA A 52 -6.19 -3.91 -1.97
N ARG A 53 -6.59 -4.63 -3.04
CA ARG A 53 -7.87 -4.40 -3.71
C ARG A 53 -9.07 -4.64 -2.79
N ASN A 54 -9.06 -5.71 -2.01
CA ASN A 54 -10.17 -6.00 -1.10
C ASN A 54 -10.27 -4.96 0.03
N GLN A 55 -9.13 -4.46 0.53
CA GLN A 55 -9.11 -3.37 1.51
C GLN A 55 -9.65 -2.07 0.93
N ALA A 56 -9.27 -1.73 -0.30
CA ALA A 56 -9.81 -0.56 -1.01
C ALA A 56 -11.34 -0.66 -1.17
N LEU A 57 -11.85 -1.80 -1.64
CA LEU A 57 -13.30 -2.02 -1.76
C LEU A 57 -14.01 -1.88 -0.41
N SER A 58 -13.46 -2.47 0.65
CA SER A 58 -14.04 -2.37 1.99
C SER A 58 -14.10 -0.93 2.49
N TYR A 59 -13.09 -0.11 2.17
CA TYR A 59 -13.05 1.30 2.53
C TYR A 59 -14.00 2.15 1.67
N GLU A 60 -14.23 1.79 0.41
CA GLU A 60 -15.28 2.42 -0.40
C GLU A 60 -16.70 2.07 0.08
N GLU A 61 -16.90 0.85 0.62
CA GLU A 61 -18.18 0.38 1.15
C GLU A 61 -18.53 0.97 2.52
N ASP A 62 -17.53 1.24 3.36
CA ASP A 62 -17.67 1.87 4.67
C ASP A 62 -16.55 2.92 4.84
N PRO A 63 -16.69 4.10 4.19
CA PRO A 63 -15.70 5.15 4.31
C PRO A 63 -15.65 5.62 5.76
N ASP A 64 -14.43 5.72 6.30
CA ASP A 64 -14.22 6.18 7.67
C ASP A 64 -14.87 7.58 7.81
N PRO A 65 -15.69 7.84 8.85
CA PRO A 65 -16.33 9.15 9.05
C PRO A 65 -15.35 10.32 9.19
N GLU A 66 -14.04 10.06 9.33
CA GLU A 66 -12.99 11.07 9.31
C GLU A 66 -12.64 11.60 7.90
N ASP A 67 -13.06 10.92 6.83
CA ASP A 67 -12.91 11.36 5.43
C ASP A 67 -14.10 12.20 4.92
N ASP A 68 -15.13 12.40 5.74
CA ASP A 68 -16.20 13.38 5.49
C ASP A 68 -15.69 14.79 5.86
N PRO A 69 -15.54 15.73 4.90
CA PRO A 69 -15.17 17.10 5.23
C PRO A 69 -16.33 17.78 5.97
N ALA A 70 -16.08 18.18 7.21
CA ALA A 70 -16.98 19.03 8.01
C ALA A 70 -17.23 20.40 7.38
#